data_AF-A0AAU8JQC9-F1
#
_entry.id   AF-A0AAU8JQC9-F1
#
_cell.length_a   1.000
_cell.length_b   1.000
_cell.length_c   1.000
_cell.angle_alpha   90.00
_cell.angle_beta   90.00
_cell.angle_gamma   90.00
#
_symmetry.space_group_name_H-M   'P 1'
#
loop_
_entity.id
_entity.type
_entity.pdbx_description
1 polymer ?
#
loop_
_entity_poly.entity_id
_entity_poly.type
_entity_poly.pdbx_seq_one_letter_code
_entity_poly.pdbx_strand_id
1 'polypeptide(L)'
;MAIFGRRRASGPRLAPELDDAETGRVLKQLTAPRVQGQLELSAGVVEQLLRDAGTDWDRRTHRLSVLAGAASPALAQVWRRQRPKDADPLVMQTFVELAQARRTGGGFEDPRVTIERCHQAAELRPEDPTPWVALLSVLRTLRRPEGEVFPVCQEIGARDPWNRTAHLEMLRYLSPDECGSHTQVAEFVEAVRASAPAGSPVAGLELTMLTDRHATTVAAGGVNALGARQRWTRPDAAAALDRAIRTWPRPGFLQHAAALADLNLLAYALTQANRVHEAPAVFEMIGPVVTAWPWHLDGDPVPRFTYWRDQILGV
;
A
#
# COMPACT_ATOMS: atom_id res chain seq x y z
N MET A 1 -19.32 -1.42 42.01
CA MET A 1 -17.93 -0.98 41.74
C MET A 1 -17.56 -1.44 40.34
N ALA A 2 -17.38 -0.50 39.40
CA ALA A 2 -17.07 -0.82 38.01
C ALA A 2 -15.56 -1.05 37.85
N ILE A 3 -15.18 -2.28 37.49
CA ILE A 3 -13.82 -2.62 37.08
C ILE A 3 -13.74 -2.33 35.58
N PHE A 4 -13.53 -1.06 35.22
CA PHE A 4 -13.02 -0.73 33.90
C PHE A 4 -11.50 -0.84 33.94
N GLY A 5 -11.00 -2.04 33.63
CA GLY A 5 -9.59 -2.18 33.27
C GLY A 5 -9.31 -1.30 32.07
N ARG A 6 -8.60 -0.18 32.27
CA ARG A 6 -7.93 0.54 31.18
C ARG A 6 -7.10 -0.51 30.45
N ARG A 7 -7.55 -0.94 29.25
CA ARG A 7 -6.64 -1.59 28.29
C ARG A 7 -5.45 -0.64 28.19
N ARG A 8 -4.29 -1.10 28.66
CA ARG A 8 -3.02 -0.39 28.46
C ARG A 8 -2.98 -0.07 26.96
N ALA A 9 -3.04 1.21 26.59
CA ALA A 9 -2.92 1.59 25.19
C ALA A 9 -1.60 0.98 24.71
N SER A 10 -1.65 0.06 23.74
CA SER A 10 -0.42 -0.50 23.19
C SER A 10 0.35 0.66 22.58
N GLY A 11 1.66 0.74 22.86
CA GLY A 11 2.52 1.73 22.21
C GLY A 11 2.48 1.61 20.68
N PRO A 12 3.09 2.57 19.97
CA PRO A 12 3.23 2.49 18.52
C PRO A 12 3.75 1.14 18.06
N ARG A 13 3.14 0.58 17.03
CA ARG A 13 3.53 -0.72 16.47
C ARG A 13 3.40 -0.71 14.96
N LEU A 14 4.22 -1.51 14.29
CA LEU A 14 3.96 -1.85 12.90
C LEU A 14 2.62 -2.59 12.78
N ALA A 15 1.78 -2.13 11.87
CA ALA A 15 0.47 -2.69 11.60
C ALA A 15 0.21 -2.66 10.09
N PRO A 16 0.69 -3.66 9.32
CA PRO A 16 0.41 -3.74 7.89
C PRO A 16 -1.10 -3.83 7.58
N GLU A 17 -1.89 -4.36 8.51
CA GLU A 17 -3.36 -4.40 8.45
C GLU A 17 -4.05 -3.04 8.71
N LEU A 18 -3.29 -2.03 9.14
CA LEU A 18 -3.80 -0.72 9.52
C LEU A 18 -4.92 -0.81 10.58
N ASP A 19 -6.13 -0.32 10.26
CA ASP A 19 -7.33 -0.38 11.10
C ASP A 19 -8.27 -1.55 10.75
N ASP A 20 -7.92 -2.39 9.77
CA ASP A 20 -8.68 -3.58 9.41
C ASP A 20 -8.44 -4.71 10.43
N ALA A 21 -9.20 -4.67 11.52
CA ALA A 21 -9.08 -5.63 12.63
C ALA A 21 -9.37 -7.08 12.23
N GLU A 22 -10.15 -7.30 11.17
CA GLU A 22 -10.41 -8.64 10.63
C GLU A 22 -9.16 -9.18 9.95
N THR A 23 -8.54 -8.37 9.09
CA THR A 23 -7.25 -8.66 8.46
C THR A 23 -6.17 -8.91 9.48
N GLY A 24 -6.08 -8.09 10.54
CA GLY A 24 -5.14 -8.31 11.64
C GLY A 24 -5.30 -9.64 12.36
N ARG A 25 -6.54 -10.11 12.54
CA ARG A 25 -6.83 -11.43 13.12
C ARG A 25 -6.35 -12.55 12.20
N VAL A 26 -6.63 -12.49 10.90
CA VAL A 26 -6.19 -13.50 9.93
C VAL A 26 -4.67 -13.49 9.79
N LEU A 27 -4.05 -12.31 9.72
CA LEU A 27 -2.59 -12.16 9.65
C LEU A 27 -1.89 -12.81 10.85
N LYS A 28 -2.43 -12.62 12.07
CA LYS A 28 -1.92 -13.28 13.27
C LYS A 28 -2.03 -14.80 13.20
N GLN A 29 -3.09 -15.33 12.60
CA GLN A 29 -3.25 -16.78 12.41
C GLN A 29 -2.24 -17.34 11.38
N LEU A 30 -1.97 -16.60 10.30
CA LEU A 30 -1.01 -17.01 9.28
C LEU A 30 0.44 -17.03 9.77
N THR A 31 0.76 -16.19 10.75
CA THR A 31 2.10 -16.05 11.34
C THR A 31 2.32 -16.93 12.58
N ALA A 32 1.27 -17.58 13.09
CA ALA A 32 1.37 -18.47 14.24
C ALA A 32 2.14 -19.77 13.90
N PRO A 33 2.80 -20.41 14.89
CA PRO A 33 3.48 -21.69 14.70
C PRO A 33 2.58 -22.76 14.06
N ARG A 34 3.15 -23.57 13.16
CA ARG A 34 2.38 -24.49 12.34
C ARG A 34 2.01 -25.80 13.05
N VAL A 35 0.74 -26.18 12.99
CA VAL A 35 0.22 -27.51 13.34
C VAL A 35 -0.35 -28.18 12.09
N GLN A 36 -0.44 -29.51 12.07
CA GLN A 36 -1.00 -30.28 10.95
C GLN A 36 -2.44 -29.82 10.63
N GLY A 37 -2.78 -29.67 9.34
CA GLY A 37 -4.11 -29.22 8.89
C GLY A 37 -4.34 -27.69 8.95
N GLN A 38 -3.37 -26.91 9.40
CA GLN A 38 -3.54 -25.45 9.54
C GLN A 38 -3.59 -24.72 8.20
N LEU A 39 -3.00 -25.24 7.13
CA LEU A 39 -3.02 -24.58 5.81
C LEU A 39 -4.43 -24.61 5.21
N GLU A 40 -5.14 -25.73 5.34
CA GLU A 40 -6.51 -25.90 4.87
C GLU A 40 -7.46 -24.94 5.61
N LEU A 41 -7.33 -24.85 6.93
CA LEU A 41 -8.11 -23.91 7.75
C LEU A 41 -7.77 -22.46 7.41
N SER A 42 -6.48 -22.15 7.27
CA SER A 42 -6.02 -20.81 6.90
C SER A 42 -6.56 -20.38 5.53
N ALA A 43 -6.59 -21.30 4.56
CA ALA A 43 -7.17 -21.04 3.23
C ALA A 43 -8.65 -20.68 3.35
N GLY A 44 -9.43 -21.43 4.12
CA GLY A 44 -10.86 -21.14 4.35
C GLY A 44 -11.10 -19.79 5.05
N VAL A 45 -10.24 -19.41 6.01
CA VAL A 45 -10.35 -18.11 6.70
C VAL A 45 -9.97 -16.95 5.78
N VAL A 46 -8.91 -17.09 4.99
CA VAL A 46 -8.54 -16.08 3.97
C VAL A 46 -9.66 -15.95 2.94
N GLU A 47 -10.19 -17.06 2.45
CA GLU A 47 -11.31 -17.08 1.52
C GLU A 47 -12.52 -16.32 2.07
N GLN A 48 -12.93 -16.58 3.31
CA GLN A 48 -14.05 -15.88 3.92
C GLN A 48 -13.79 -14.37 4.05
N LEU A 49 -12.61 -13.96 4.50
CA LEU A 49 -12.24 -12.56 4.63
C LEU A 49 -12.32 -11.82 3.28
N LEU A 50 -11.90 -12.46 2.19
CA LEU A 50 -11.99 -11.88 0.86
C LEU A 50 -13.44 -11.80 0.38
N ARG A 51 -14.27 -12.82 0.66
CA ARG A 51 -15.71 -12.78 0.33
C ARG A 51 -16.44 -11.67 1.08
N ASP A 52 -16.10 -11.43 2.35
CA ASP A 52 -16.73 -10.39 3.18
C ASP A 52 -16.47 -8.98 2.65
N ALA A 53 -15.36 -8.76 1.92
CA ALA A 53 -15.11 -7.49 1.23
C ALA A 53 -16.02 -7.28 0.01
N GLY A 54 -16.64 -8.34 -0.52
CA GLY A 54 -17.52 -8.26 -1.69
C GLY A 54 -16.83 -7.56 -2.87
N THR A 55 -17.47 -6.50 -3.36
CA THR A 55 -16.98 -5.64 -4.45
C THR A 55 -16.30 -4.36 -3.96
N ASP A 56 -15.97 -4.24 -2.67
CA ASP A 56 -15.04 -3.21 -2.17
C ASP A 56 -13.62 -3.57 -2.65
N TRP A 57 -13.33 -3.24 -3.90
CA TRP A 57 -12.10 -3.62 -4.60
C TRP A 57 -10.85 -3.03 -3.94
N ASP A 58 -10.95 -1.84 -3.37
CA ASP A 58 -9.87 -1.22 -2.61
C ASP A 58 -9.53 -2.06 -1.37
N ARG A 59 -10.53 -2.38 -0.54
CA ARG A 59 -10.33 -3.22 0.65
C ARG A 59 -9.91 -4.64 0.30
N ARG A 60 -10.49 -5.23 -0.73
CA ARG A 60 -10.14 -6.57 -1.21
C ARG A 60 -8.68 -6.63 -1.67
N THR A 61 -8.23 -5.65 -2.45
CA THR A 61 -6.83 -5.56 -2.93
C THR A 61 -5.87 -5.33 -1.76
N HIS A 62 -6.22 -4.45 -0.81
CA HIS A 62 -5.44 -4.22 0.40
C HIS A 62 -5.28 -5.50 1.23
N ARG A 63 -6.38 -6.21 1.52
CA ARG A 63 -6.40 -7.49 2.23
C ARG A 63 -5.49 -8.53 1.58
N LEU A 64 -5.59 -8.71 0.26
CA LEU A 64 -4.73 -9.62 -0.50
C LEU A 64 -3.26 -9.24 -0.38
N SER A 65 -2.92 -7.96 -0.53
CA SER A 65 -1.53 -7.48 -0.43
C SER A 65 -0.93 -7.73 0.97
N VAL A 66 -1.69 -7.43 2.03
CA VAL A 66 -1.25 -7.65 3.42
C VAL A 66 -1.05 -9.13 3.72
N LEU A 67 -2.04 -9.96 3.39
CA LEU A 67 -2.00 -11.39 3.68
C LEU A 67 -0.90 -12.09 2.87
N ALA A 68 -0.70 -11.73 1.60
CA ALA A 68 0.37 -12.28 0.78
C ALA A 68 1.77 -11.96 1.31
N GLY A 69 1.93 -10.84 2.03
CA GLY A 69 3.16 -10.50 2.73
C GLY A 69 3.57 -11.56 3.77
N ALA A 70 2.62 -12.19 4.44
CA ALA A 70 2.86 -13.20 5.49
C ALA A 70 2.59 -14.65 5.05
N ALA A 71 1.83 -14.84 3.98
CA ALA A 71 1.47 -16.17 3.50
C ALA A 71 2.67 -16.89 2.88
N SER A 72 2.67 -18.22 3.00
CA SER A 72 3.62 -19.08 2.30
C SER A 72 3.05 -19.58 0.97
N PRO A 73 3.91 -19.92 -0.02
CA PRO A 73 3.46 -20.49 -1.29
C PRO A 73 2.57 -21.73 -1.12
N ALA A 74 2.87 -22.55 -0.10
CA ALA A 74 2.09 -23.75 0.20
C ALA A 74 0.61 -23.46 0.54
N LEU A 75 0.30 -22.29 1.11
CA LEU A 75 -1.08 -21.88 1.40
C LEU A 75 -1.89 -21.74 0.10
N ALA A 76 -1.34 -21.00 -0.87
CA ALA A 76 -2.01 -20.80 -2.15
C ALA A 76 -2.16 -22.13 -2.93
N GLN A 77 -1.16 -23.01 -2.86
CA GLN A 77 -1.22 -24.34 -3.47
C GLN A 77 -2.32 -25.23 -2.85
N VAL A 78 -2.41 -25.28 -1.52
CA VAL A 78 -3.48 -26.01 -0.81
C VAL A 78 -4.85 -25.46 -1.19
N TRP A 79 -4.99 -24.14 -1.18
CA TRP A 79 -6.26 -23.48 -1.52
C TRP A 79 -6.69 -23.77 -2.97
N ARG A 80 -5.75 -23.73 -3.93
CA ARG A 80 -6.02 -24.11 -5.33
C ARG A 80 -6.52 -25.54 -5.47
N ARG A 81 -6.01 -26.49 -4.69
CA ARG A 81 -6.50 -27.88 -4.70
C ARG A 81 -7.93 -28.01 -4.17
N GLN A 82 -8.28 -27.23 -3.15
CA GLN A 82 -9.64 -27.20 -2.59
C GLN A 82 -10.63 -26.49 -3.51
N ARG A 83 -10.17 -25.46 -4.23
CA ARG A 83 -10.97 -24.54 -5.04
C ARG A 83 -10.39 -24.38 -6.46
N PRO A 84 -10.39 -25.43 -7.30
CA PRO A 84 -9.70 -25.40 -8.59
C PRO A 84 -10.33 -24.48 -9.64
N LYS A 85 -11.57 -24.02 -9.42
CA LYS A 85 -12.32 -23.13 -10.33
C LYS A 85 -12.47 -21.70 -9.81
N ASP A 86 -11.88 -21.37 -8.66
CA ASP A 86 -11.98 -20.03 -8.08
C ASP A 86 -10.78 -19.18 -8.49
N ALA A 87 -11.00 -17.88 -8.69
CA ALA A 87 -9.95 -16.92 -9.04
C ALA A 87 -9.04 -16.59 -7.84
N ASP A 88 -9.57 -16.54 -6.62
CA ASP A 88 -8.87 -16.07 -5.42
C ASP A 88 -7.55 -16.80 -5.13
N PRO A 89 -7.48 -18.14 -5.20
CA PRO A 89 -6.23 -18.86 -4.99
C PRO A 89 -5.16 -18.54 -6.04
N LEU A 90 -5.56 -18.25 -7.28
CA LEU A 90 -4.66 -17.87 -8.38
C LEU A 90 -4.07 -16.47 -8.12
N VAL A 91 -4.93 -15.51 -7.77
CA VAL A 91 -4.54 -14.14 -7.41
C VAL A 91 -3.63 -14.17 -6.18
N MET A 92 -4.01 -14.89 -5.14
CA MET A 92 -3.21 -15.02 -3.91
C MET A 92 -1.82 -15.60 -4.20
N GLN A 93 -1.72 -16.60 -5.08
CA GLN A 93 -0.42 -17.15 -5.49
C GLN A 93 0.46 -16.07 -6.14
N THR A 94 -0.08 -15.29 -7.08
CA THR A 94 0.68 -14.22 -7.74
C THR A 94 1.09 -13.13 -6.76
N PHE A 95 0.22 -12.72 -5.83
CA PHE A 95 0.57 -11.74 -4.80
C PHE A 95 1.67 -12.25 -3.85
N VAL A 96 1.68 -13.55 -3.51
CA VAL A 96 2.75 -14.16 -2.71
C VAL A 96 4.08 -14.14 -3.47
N GLU A 97 4.07 -14.50 -4.76
CA GLU A 97 5.26 -14.46 -5.62
C GLU A 97 5.79 -13.01 -5.76
N LEU A 98 4.91 -12.03 -5.95
CA LEU A 98 5.26 -10.60 -5.96
C LEU A 98 5.87 -10.13 -4.63
N ALA A 99 5.28 -10.52 -3.50
CA ALA A 99 5.80 -10.17 -2.18
C ALA A 99 7.19 -10.78 -1.94
N GLN A 100 7.42 -12.00 -2.43
CA GLN A 100 8.73 -12.66 -2.37
C GLN A 100 9.76 -11.96 -3.25
N ALA A 101 9.44 -11.72 -4.53
CA ALA A 101 10.31 -11.01 -5.48
C ALA A 101 10.76 -9.65 -4.92
N ARG A 102 9.83 -8.87 -4.35
CA ARG A 102 10.13 -7.58 -3.72
C ARG A 102 11.05 -7.69 -2.50
N ARG A 103 10.88 -8.72 -1.67
CA ARG A 103 11.72 -8.92 -0.47
C ARG A 103 13.13 -9.38 -0.80
N THR A 104 13.29 -10.25 -1.79
CA THR A 104 14.60 -10.83 -2.15
C THR A 104 15.33 -10.02 -3.22
N GLY A 105 14.68 -9.03 -3.83
CA GLY A 105 15.17 -8.38 -5.04
C GLY A 105 15.24 -9.33 -6.24
N GLY A 106 14.55 -10.48 -6.16
CA GLY A 106 14.54 -11.52 -7.17
C GLY A 106 13.44 -11.33 -8.22
N GLY A 107 13.45 -12.20 -9.23
CA GLY A 107 12.40 -12.30 -10.24
C GLY A 107 11.38 -13.41 -9.93
N PHE A 108 10.52 -13.67 -10.91
CA PHE A 108 9.62 -14.83 -10.91
C PHE A 108 10.37 -16.07 -11.40
N GLU A 109 10.04 -17.24 -10.85
CA GLU A 109 10.59 -18.53 -11.30
C GLU A 109 10.24 -18.78 -12.77
N ASP A 110 8.96 -18.62 -13.13
CA ASP A 110 8.50 -18.59 -14.52
C ASP A 110 7.54 -17.40 -14.72
N PRO A 111 8.01 -16.30 -15.33
CA PRO A 111 7.19 -15.15 -15.65
C PRO A 111 5.98 -15.47 -16.55
N ARG A 112 6.10 -16.43 -17.48
CA ARG A 112 5.01 -16.75 -18.42
C ARG A 112 3.85 -17.41 -17.69
N VAL A 113 4.16 -18.41 -16.86
CA VAL A 113 3.15 -19.08 -16.00
C VAL A 113 2.49 -18.08 -15.06
N THR A 114 3.24 -17.11 -14.55
CA THR A 114 2.69 -16.06 -13.67
C THR A 114 1.72 -15.14 -14.42
N ILE A 115 2.05 -14.74 -15.64
CA ILE A 115 1.19 -13.92 -16.51
C ILE A 115 -0.07 -14.69 -16.91
N GLU A 116 0.07 -15.92 -17.39
CA GLU A 116 -1.07 -16.80 -17.76
C GLU A 116 -2.02 -17.01 -16.59
N ARG A 117 -1.48 -17.19 -15.37
CA ARG A 117 -2.28 -17.29 -14.15
C ARG A 117 -3.12 -16.05 -13.88
N CYS A 118 -2.59 -14.86 -14.15
CA CYS A 118 -3.35 -13.62 -13.98
C CYS A 118 -4.49 -13.53 -14.98
N HIS A 119 -4.25 -13.88 -16.25
CA HIS A 119 -5.30 -13.94 -17.27
C HIS A 119 -6.37 -14.98 -16.92
N GLN A 120 -5.97 -16.19 -16.51
CA GLN A 120 -6.90 -17.22 -16.08
C GLN A 120 -7.77 -16.73 -14.90
N ALA A 121 -7.18 -16.05 -13.92
CA ALA A 121 -7.93 -15.49 -12.80
C ALA A 121 -8.92 -14.40 -13.25
N ALA A 122 -8.53 -13.57 -14.22
CA ALA A 122 -9.41 -12.55 -14.81
C ALA A 122 -10.59 -13.17 -15.59
N GLU A 123 -10.37 -14.29 -16.29
CA GLU A 123 -11.43 -15.03 -16.98
C GLU A 123 -12.43 -15.66 -16.01
N LEU A 124 -11.95 -16.19 -14.88
CA LEU A 124 -12.80 -16.81 -13.85
C LEU A 124 -13.67 -15.79 -13.09
N ARG A 125 -13.22 -14.53 -12.99
CA ARG A 125 -13.98 -13.45 -12.38
C ARG A 125 -13.82 -12.12 -13.15
N PRO A 126 -14.55 -11.94 -14.26
CA PRO A 126 -14.35 -10.81 -15.17
C PRO A 126 -14.58 -9.44 -14.57
N GLU A 127 -15.35 -9.31 -13.49
CA GLU A 127 -15.64 -8.05 -12.80
C GLU A 127 -14.55 -7.60 -11.81
N ASP A 128 -13.68 -8.52 -11.39
CA ASP A 128 -12.66 -8.26 -10.37
C ASP A 128 -11.42 -7.60 -10.99
N PRO A 129 -11.00 -6.40 -10.53
CA PRO A 129 -9.80 -5.74 -11.04
C PRO A 129 -8.52 -6.41 -10.53
N THR A 130 -8.58 -7.20 -9.46
CA THR A 130 -7.40 -7.67 -8.73
C THR A 130 -6.45 -8.55 -9.56
N PRO A 131 -6.93 -9.47 -10.43
CA PRO A 131 -6.07 -10.18 -11.38
C PRO A 131 -5.27 -9.24 -12.29
N TRP A 132 -5.89 -8.16 -12.76
CA TRP A 132 -5.24 -7.15 -13.60
C TRP A 132 -4.24 -6.29 -12.79
N VAL A 133 -4.56 -5.95 -11.54
CA VAL A 133 -3.61 -5.28 -10.62
C VAL A 133 -2.38 -6.15 -10.34
N ALA A 134 -2.58 -7.47 -10.18
CA ALA A 134 -1.50 -8.43 -10.06
C ALA A 134 -0.65 -8.47 -11.35
N LEU A 135 -1.30 -8.55 -12.50
CA LEU A 135 -0.62 -8.55 -13.80
C LEU A 135 0.19 -7.27 -14.01
N LEU A 136 -0.37 -6.09 -13.71
CA LEU A 136 0.35 -4.82 -13.77
C LEU A 136 1.62 -4.84 -12.91
N SER A 137 1.50 -5.34 -11.68
CA SER A 137 2.64 -5.50 -10.78
C SER A 137 3.71 -6.43 -11.36
N VAL A 138 3.30 -7.54 -12.00
CA VAL A 138 4.20 -8.50 -12.67
C VAL A 138 4.90 -7.85 -13.86
N LEU A 139 4.15 -7.19 -14.76
CA LEU A 139 4.70 -6.52 -15.95
C LEU A 139 5.68 -5.40 -15.57
N ARG A 140 5.38 -4.63 -14.51
CA ARG A 140 6.30 -3.62 -13.97
C ARG A 140 7.57 -4.25 -13.43
N THR A 141 7.48 -5.29 -12.61
CA THR A 141 8.66 -6.02 -12.10
C THR A 141 9.53 -6.57 -13.24
N LEU A 142 8.91 -6.98 -14.34
CA LEU A 142 9.58 -7.43 -15.57
C LEU A 142 10.03 -6.27 -16.49
N ARG A 143 9.73 -5.02 -16.14
CA ARG A 143 10.00 -3.82 -16.95
C ARG A 143 9.50 -3.94 -18.39
N ARG A 144 8.28 -4.45 -18.56
CA ARG A 144 7.65 -4.63 -19.88
C ARG A 144 7.36 -3.30 -20.56
N PRO A 145 7.37 -3.24 -21.90
CA PRO A 145 7.13 -2.01 -22.64
C PRO A 145 5.70 -1.49 -22.43
N GLU A 146 5.52 -0.18 -22.64
CA GLU A 146 4.23 0.51 -22.42
C GLU A 146 3.06 -0.12 -23.19
N GLY A 147 3.33 -0.66 -24.38
CA GLY A 147 2.33 -1.34 -25.21
C GLY A 147 1.74 -2.61 -24.58
N GLU A 148 2.43 -3.23 -23.61
CA GLU A 148 1.91 -4.35 -22.82
C GLU A 148 1.25 -3.87 -21.51
N VAL A 149 1.75 -2.77 -20.93
CA VAL A 149 1.32 -2.26 -19.62
C VAL A 149 0.02 -1.46 -19.69
N PHE A 150 -0.14 -0.58 -20.67
CA PHE A 150 -1.31 0.30 -20.77
C PHE A 150 -2.63 -0.43 -21.03
N PRO A 151 -2.70 -1.50 -21.85
CA PRO A 151 -3.92 -2.30 -21.96
C PRO A 151 -4.38 -2.87 -20.61
N VAL A 152 -3.44 -3.32 -19.77
CA VAL A 152 -3.78 -3.79 -18.41
C VAL A 152 -4.34 -2.65 -17.54
N CYS A 153 -3.80 -1.44 -17.69
CA CYS A 153 -4.33 -0.26 -16.99
C CYS A 153 -5.75 0.07 -17.43
N GLN A 154 -6.10 -0.13 -18.71
CA GLN A 154 -7.47 0.05 -19.21
C GLN A 154 -8.43 -0.97 -18.59
N GLU A 155 -8.02 -2.24 -18.48
CA GLU A 155 -8.82 -3.27 -17.81
C GLU A 155 -9.06 -2.95 -16.32
N ILE A 156 -8.05 -2.43 -15.61
CA ILE A 156 -8.20 -1.96 -14.23
C ILE A 156 -9.16 -0.78 -14.19
N GLY A 157 -8.95 0.25 -15.03
CA GLY A 157 -9.73 1.48 -15.05
C GLY A 157 -11.21 1.26 -15.38
N ALA A 158 -11.53 0.26 -16.21
CA ALA A 158 -12.90 -0.12 -16.52
C ALA A 158 -13.67 -0.73 -15.34
N ARG A 159 -12.97 -1.23 -14.32
CA ARG A 159 -13.54 -1.93 -13.15
C ARG A 159 -13.44 -1.12 -11.87
N ASP A 160 -12.27 -0.53 -11.63
CA ASP A 160 -11.93 0.27 -10.45
C ASP A 160 -10.96 1.40 -10.85
N PRO A 161 -11.49 2.54 -11.36
CA PRO A 161 -10.68 3.65 -11.85
C PRO A 161 -9.86 4.34 -10.76
N TRP A 162 -10.11 4.06 -9.48
CA TRP A 162 -9.38 4.65 -8.35
C TRP A 162 -8.64 3.60 -7.54
N ASN A 163 -8.32 2.45 -8.14
CA ASN A 163 -7.58 1.39 -7.48
C ASN A 163 -6.21 1.90 -7.01
N ARG A 164 -6.02 2.00 -5.69
CA ARG A 164 -4.80 2.54 -5.09
C ARG A 164 -3.54 1.81 -5.53
N THR A 165 -3.57 0.48 -5.45
CA THR A 165 -2.39 -0.34 -5.76
C THR A 165 -1.96 -0.12 -7.20
N ALA A 166 -2.89 -0.14 -8.16
CA ALA A 166 -2.58 0.12 -9.56
C ALA A 166 -1.92 1.49 -9.79
N HIS A 167 -2.43 2.54 -9.15
CA HIS A 167 -1.85 3.88 -9.27
C HIS A 167 -0.44 3.95 -8.68
N LEU A 168 -0.18 3.26 -7.57
CA LEU A 168 1.16 3.17 -6.99
C LEU A 168 2.11 2.32 -7.84
N GLU A 169 1.63 1.25 -8.49
CA GLU A 169 2.44 0.52 -9.48
C GLU A 169 2.78 1.42 -10.67
N MET A 170 1.82 2.15 -11.22
CA MET A 170 2.05 3.08 -12.33
C MET A 170 2.99 4.23 -11.97
N LEU A 171 2.86 4.78 -10.77
CA LEU A 171 3.77 5.81 -10.26
C LEU A 171 5.23 5.33 -10.30
N ARG A 172 5.48 4.08 -9.86
CA ARG A 172 6.80 3.47 -9.90
C ARG A 172 7.27 3.14 -11.31
N TYR A 173 6.40 2.56 -12.14
CA TYR A 173 6.71 2.20 -13.52
C TYR A 173 7.18 3.42 -14.33
N LEU A 174 6.46 4.54 -14.20
CA LEU A 174 6.76 5.78 -14.89
C LEU A 174 7.96 6.55 -14.30
N SER A 175 8.53 6.09 -13.18
CA SER A 175 9.65 6.77 -12.53
C SER A 175 10.97 6.60 -13.31
N PRO A 176 11.93 7.53 -13.15
CA PRO A 176 13.28 7.38 -13.72
C PRO A 176 14.05 6.15 -13.25
N ASP A 177 13.71 5.64 -12.06
CA ASP A 177 14.38 4.48 -11.48
C ASP A 177 13.94 3.16 -12.16
N GLU A 178 12.83 3.20 -12.91
CA GLU A 178 12.27 2.05 -13.63
C GLU A 178 12.22 2.28 -15.14
N CYS A 179 11.06 2.64 -15.69
CA CYS A 179 10.82 2.64 -17.13
C CYS A 179 10.53 4.03 -17.71
N GLY A 180 10.47 5.09 -16.89
CA GLY A 180 10.04 6.41 -17.34
C GLY A 180 10.95 7.56 -16.92
N SER A 181 10.33 8.69 -16.56
CA SER A 181 11.01 9.97 -16.34
C SER A 181 10.28 10.82 -15.30
N HIS A 182 10.96 11.84 -14.77
CA HIS A 182 10.34 12.77 -13.84
C HIS A 182 9.16 13.52 -14.45
N THR A 183 9.19 13.78 -15.76
CA THR A 183 8.12 14.42 -16.52
C THR A 183 6.90 13.53 -16.59
N GLN A 184 7.06 12.26 -17.00
CA GLN A 184 5.95 11.29 -17.05
C GLN A 184 5.28 11.10 -15.68
N VAL A 185 6.06 11.04 -14.61
CA VAL A 185 5.51 10.97 -13.23
C VAL A 185 4.70 12.23 -12.90
N ALA A 186 5.20 13.43 -13.23
CA ALA A 186 4.51 14.67 -12.95
C ALA A 186 3.20 14.80 -13.75
N GLU A 187 3.22 14.44 -15.03
CA GLU A 187 2.04 14.42 -15.90
C GLU A 187 0.99 13.42 -15.40
N PHE A 188 1.41 12.22 -14.98
CA PHE A 188 0.52 11.21 -14.41
C PHE A 188 -0.14 11.70 -13.11
N VAL A 189 0.64 12.24 -12.17
CA VAL A 189 0.10 12.77 -10.90
C VAL A 189 -0.83 13.94 -11.14
N GLU A 190 -0.52 14.83 -12.09
CA GLU A 190 -1.42 15.93 -12.47
C GLU A 190 -2.75 15.41 -13.02
N ALA A 191 -2.71 14.45 -13.96
CA ALA A 191 -3.90 13.87 -14.56
C ALA A 191 -4.80 13.18 -13.53
N VAL A 192 -4.20 12.43 -12.60
CA VAL A 192 -4.94 11.79 -11.49
C VAL A 192 -5.53 12.85 -10.58
N ARG A 193 -4.76 13.85 -10.17
CA ARG A 193 -5.22 14.93 -9.28
C ARG A 193 -6.38 15.73 -9.89
N ALA A 194 -6.36 15.96 -11.21
CA ALA A 194 -7.41 16.69 -11.91
C ALA A 194 -8.75 15.93 -11.97
N SER A 195 -8.72 14.60 -11.84
CA SER A 195 -9.87 13.73 -12.10
C SER A 195 -10.37 12.99 -10.85
N ALA A 196 -9.51 12.77 -9.86
CA ALA A 196 -9.80 11.95 -8.69
C ALA A 196 -10.84 12.60 -7.76
N PRO A 197 -11.89 11.86 -7.35
CA PRO A 197 -12.78 12.29 -6.29
C PRO A 197 -12.01 12.59 -5.00
N ALA A 198 -12.46 13.61 -4.27
CA ALA A 198 -11.92 13.93 -2.96
C ALA A 198 -12.07 12.73 -2.01
N GLY A 199 -10.99 12.39 -1.30
CA GLY A 199 -10.97 11.27 -0.36
C GLY A 199 -10.93 9.87 -1.00
N SER A 200 -10.75 9.78 -2.33
CA SER A 200 -10.56 8.50 -3.02
C SER A 200 -9.27 7.77 -2.59
N PRO A 201 -9.14 6.46 -2.86
CA PRO A 201 -7.97 5.69 -2.46
C PRO A 201 -6.61 6.17 -3.01
N VAL A 202 -6.64 7.03 -4.03
CA VAL A 202 -5.46 7.64 -4.67
C VAL A 202 -5.09 9.01 -4.10
N ALA A 203 -5.77 9.49 -3.04
CA ALA A 203 -5.49 10.80 -2.44
C ALA A 203 -4.01 10.99 -2.06
N GLY A 204 -3.34 9.93 -1.61
CA GLY A 204 -1.92 9.91 -1.25
C GLY A 204 -0.92 10.07 -2.40
N LEU A 205 -1.33 9.95 -3.66
CA LEU A 205 -0.41 9.74 -4.78
C LEU A 205 0.62 10.87 -4.97
N GLU A 206 0.17 12.12 -4.87
CA GLU A 206 1.05 13.30 -5.01
C GLU A 206 2.06 13.40 -3.86
N LEU A 207 1.64 13.13 -2.61
CA LEU A 207 2.57 13.10 -1.48
C LEU A 207 3.54 11.91 -1.56
N THR A 208 3.13 10.78 -2.14
CA THR A 208 4.02 9.64 -2.40
C THR A 208 5.11 10.05 -3.38
N MET A 209 4.75 10.64 -4.53
CA MET A 209 5.72 11.16 -5.49
C MET A 209 6.71 12.14 -4.83
N LEU A 210 6.23 13.09 -4.04
CA LEU A 210 7.08 14.09 -3.38
C LEU A 210 8.02 13.44 -2.35
N THR A 211 7.52 12.44 -1.62
CA THR A 211 8.29 11.69 -0.62
C THR A 211 9.36 10.83 -1.26
N ASP A 212 9.05 10.14 -2.37
CA ASP A 212 10.03 9.34 -3.12
C ASP A 212 11.11 10.25 -3.72
N ARG A 213 10.74 11.38 -4.32
CA ARG A 213 11.71 12.38 -4.81
C ARG A 213 12.61 12.91 -3.70
N HIS A 214 12.05 13.14 -2.51
CA HIS A 214 12.83 13.53 -1.34
C HIS A 214 13.82 12.42 -0.95
N ALA A 215 13.35 11.17 -0.84
CA ALA A 215 14.17 10.00 -0.52
C ALA A 215 15.33 9.81 -1.51
N THR A 216 15.07 9.83 -2.83
CA THR A 216 16.11 9.70 -3.87
C THR A 216 17.18 10.78 -3.72
N THR A 217 16.82 11.99 -3.29
CA THR A 217 17.79 13.09 -3.13
C THR A 217 18.57 13.04 -1.84
N VAL A 218 17.96 12.55 -0.76
CA VAL A 218 18.71 12.21 0.44
C VAL A 218 19.72 11.10 0.11
N ALA A 219 19.30 10.06 -0.62
CA ALA A 219 20.14 8.94 -1.00
C ALA A 219 21.29 9.31 -1.96
N ALA A 220 21.09 10.29 -2.85
CA ALA A 220 22.14 10.79 -3.74
C ALA A 220 23.33 11.45 -2.99
N GLY A 221 23.14 11.87 -1.74
CA GLY A 221 24.19 12.45 -0.91
C GLY A 221 24.72 13.80 -1.39
N GLY A 222 25.83 14.23 -0.79
CA GLY A 222 26.54 15.46 -1.16
C GLY A 222 25.72 16.74 -1.02
N VAL A 223 26.02 17.75 -1.85
CA VAL A 223 25.36 19.07 -1.82
C VAL A 223 23.85 18.96 -2.08
N ASN A 224 23.43 17.99 -2.90
CA ASN A 224 22.02 17.75 -3.20
C ASN A 224 21.22 17.32 -1.96
N ALA A 225 21.80 16.49 -1.10
CA ALA A 225 21.16 16.06 0.14
C ALA A 225 20.96 17.21 1.14
N LEU A 226 21.88 18.20 1.17
CA LEU A 226 21.74 19.40 2.02
C LEU A 226 20.48 20.22 1.67
N GLY A 227 20.08 20.20 0.39
CA GLY A 227 18.88 20.86 -0.12
C GLY A 227 17.62 20.00 -0.12
N ALA A 228 17.66 18.74 0.33
CA ALA A 228 16.53 17.81 0.22
C ALA A 228 15.27 18.32 0.96
N ARG A 229 15.46 19.00 2.10
CA ARG A 229 14.36 19.62 2.87
C ARG A 229 13.79 20.88 2.20
N GLN A 230 14.62 21.65 1.48
CA GLN A 230 14.17 22.83 0.72
C GLN A 230 13.20 22.48 -0.41
N ARG A 231 13.01 21.19 -0.72
CA ARG A 231 11.99 20.78 -1.69
C ARG A 231 10.58 20.87 -1.14
N TRP A 232 10.41 20.64 0.16
CA TRP A 232 9.10 20.74 0.81
C TRP A 232 8.60 22.18 0.90
N THR A 233 9.47 23.18 0.73
CA THR A 233 9.11 24.60 0.69
C THR A 233 8.75 25.10 -0.71
N ARG A 234 8.92 24.26 -1.75
CA ARG A 234 8.52 24.64 -3.11
C ARG A 234 6.98 24.79 -3.17
N PRO A 235 6.45 25.71 -4.00
CA PRO A 235 5.02 26.00 -4.04
C PRO A 235 4.12 24.79 -4.31
N ASP A 236 4.57 23.86 -5.15
CA ASP A 236 3.87 22.62 -5.47
C ASP A 236 3.78 21.68 -4.25
N ALA A 237 4.89 21.45 -3.56
CA ALA A 237 4.94 20.61 -2.36
C ALA A 237 4.15 21.24 -1.20
N ALA A 238 4.29 22.55 -0.98
CA ALA A 238 3.54 23.28 0.03
C ALA A 238 2.03 23.22 -0.23
N ALA A 239 1.60 23.41 -1.49
CA ALA A 239 0.19 23.32 -1.86
C ALA A 239 -0.39 21.91 -1.68
N ALA A 240 0.40 20.85 -1.94
CA ALA A 240 -0.02 19.47 -1.70
C ALA A 240 -0.24 19.19 -0.21
N LEU A 241 0.72 19.59 0.64
CA LEU A 241 0.60 19.50 2.10
C LEU A 241 -0.61 20.27 2.63
N ASP A 242 -0.78 21.50 2.17
CA ASP A 242 -1.90 22.37 2.53
C ASP A 242 -3.27 21.74 2.22
N ARG A 243 -3.42 21.10 1.05
CA ARG A 243 -4.65 20.37 0.70
C ARG A 243 -4.88 19.18 1.62
N ALA A 244 -3.84 18.40 1.89
CA ALA A 244 -3.92 17.21 2.72
C ALA A 244 -4.28 17.54 4.17
N ILE A 245 -3.55 18.46 4.82
CA ILE A 245 -3.81 18.89 6.21
C ILE A 245 -5.22 19.45 6.36
N ARG A 246 -5.71 20.21 5.37
CA ARG A 246 -7.05 20.78 5.45
C ARG A 246 -8.13 19.72 5.50
N THR A 247 -7.95 18.55 4.87
CA THR A 247 -9.04 17.62 4.57
C THR A 247 -8.89 16.24 5.19
N TRP A 248 -7.70 15.65 5.15
CA TRP A 248 -7.46 14.26 5.57
C TRP A 248 -7.66 14.02 7.07
N PRO A 249 -7.26 14.91 7.99
CA PRO A 249 -7.46 14.72 9.42
C PRO A 249 -8.89 15.10 9.87
N ARG A 250 -9.88 15.02 8.97
CA ARG A 250 -11.30 15.16 9.31
C ARG A 250 -11.91 13.77 9.46
N PRO A 251 -12.59 13.47 10.58
CA PRO A 251 -13.27 12.19 10.76
C PRO A 251 -14.19 11.86 9.58
N GLY A 252 -14.02 10.66 9.00
CA GLY A 252 -14.83 10.18 7.88
C GLY A 252 -14.50 10.77 6.51
N PHE A 253 -13.47 11.62 6.36
CA PHE A 253 -13.08 12.12 5.04
C PHE A 253 -12.38 11.04 4.20
N LEU A 254 -11.32 10.43 4.73
CA LEU A 254 -10.71 9.24 4.13
C LEU A 254 -11.43 8.00 4.66
N GLN A 255 -11.98 7.20 3.76
CA GLN A 255 -12.73 5.98 4.09
C GLN A 255 -12.17 4.72 3.39
N HIS A 256 -11.16 4.91 2.53
CA HIS A 256 -10.49 3.82 1.83
C HIS A 256 -9.64 2.99 2.79
N ALA A 257 -9.39 1.74 2.42
CA ALA A 257 -8.74 0.73 3.25
C ALA A 257 -7.33 1.14 3.71
N ALA A 258 -6.64 1.99 2.96
CA ALA A 258 -5.30 2.47 3.27
C ALA A 258 -5.23 3.89 3.86
N ALA A 259 -6.34 4.43 4.41
CA ALA A 259 -6.39 5.78 4.94
C ALA A 259 -5.31 6.08 6.00
N LEU A 260 -5.06 5.14 6.93
CA LEU A 260 -4.02 5.31 7.95
C LEU A 260 -2.59 5.34 7.36
N ALA A 261 -2.37 4.71 6.20
CA ALA A 261 -1.09 4.80 5.50
C ALA A 261 -0.88 6.20 4.90
N ASP A 262 -1.95 6.82 4.37
CA ASP A 262 -1.89 8.21 3.88
C ASP A 262 -1.69 9.20 5.01
N LEU A 263 -2.28 8.96 6.18
CA LEU A 263 -2.02 9.78 7.37
C LEU A 263 -0.57 9.62 7.86
N ASN A 264 -0.02 8.41 7.88
CA ASN A 264 1.40 8.19 8.19
C ASN A 264 2.31 8.92 7.19
N LEU A 265 1.97 8.90 5.89
CA LEU A 265 2.66 9.63 4.85
C LEU A 265 2.61 11.15 5.09
N LEU A 266 1.43 11.69 5.40
CA LEU A 266 1.26 13.11 5.71
C LEU A 266 2.07 13.51 6.94
N ALA A 267 1.98 12.73 8.03
CA ALA A 267 2.74 12.99 9.25
C ALA A 267 4.25 13.04 8.98
N TYR A 268 4.78 12.05 8.26
CA TYR A 268 6.17 12.03 7.85
C TYR A 268 6.53 13.26 7.01
N ALA A 269 5.75 13.58 5.98
CA ALA A 269 5.99 14.72 5.11
C ALA A 269 6.02 16.06 5.88
N LEU A 270 5.14 16.24 6.86
CA LEU A 270 5.15 17.42 7.74
C LEU A 270 6.42 17.52 8.58
N THR A 271 6.94 16.39 9.06
CA THR A 271 8.21 16.36 9.82
C THR A 271 9.41 16.73 8.94
N GLN A 272 9.43 16.28 7.68
CA GLN A 272 10.48 16.63 6.73
C GLN A 272 10.37 18.09 6.26
N ALA A 273 9.15 18.62 6.17
CA ALA A 273 8.85 20.00 5.83
C ALA A 273 9.07 20.99 6.99
N ASN A 274 9.45 20.53 8.18
CA ASN A 274 9.53 21.34 9.41
C ASN A 274 8.19 22.03 9.79
N ARG A 275 7.07 21.42 9.43
CA ARG A 275 5.69 21.87 9.68
C ARG A 275 5.03 21.10 10.83
N VAL A 276 5.81 20.77 11.85
CA VAL A 276 5.41 19.88 12.95
C VAL A 276 4.23 20.43 13.77
N HIS A 277 4.05 21.76 13.81
CA HIS A 277 2.96 22.43 14.50
C HIS A 277 1.58 22.18 13.87
N GLU A 278 1.53 21.67 12.64
CA GLU A 278 0.29 21.35 11.91
C GLU A 278 -0.08 19.87 11.97
N ALA A 279 0.79 19.05 12.56
CA ALA A 279 0.64 17.60 12.65
C ALA A 279 -0.14 17.04 13.87
N PRO A 280 -0.50 17.79 14.94
CA PRO A 280 -1.17 17.18 16.10
C PRO A 280 -2.40 16.35 15.76
N ALA A 281 -3.35 16.92 14.99
CA ALA A 281 -4.58 16.21 14.59
C ALA A 281 -4.29 14.97 13.71
N VAL A 282 -3.21 15.00 12.92
CA VAL A 282 -2.79 13.86 12.09
C VAL A 282 -2.29 12.73 13.00
N PHE A 283 -1.40 13.01 13.95
CA PHE A 283 -0.88 12.00 14.89
C PHE A 283 -1.96 11.44 15.82
N GLU A 284 -2.91 12.27 16.25
CA GLU A 284 -4.06 11.83 17.03
C GLU A 284 -4.93 10.82 16.25
N MET A 285 -5.20 11.09 14.97
CA MET A 285 -5.96 10.16 14.12
C MET A 285 -5.22 8.88 13.78
N ILE A 286 -3.89 8.92 13.61
CA ILE A 286 -3.08 7.72 13.39
C ILE A 286 -3.09 6.82 14.64
N GLY A 287 -3.04 7.43 15.83
CA GLY A 287 -2.92 6.70 17.09
C GLY A 287 -1.65 5.82 17.14
N PRO A 288 -1.75 4.53 17.48
CA PRO A 288 -0.58 3.64 17.61
C PRO A 288 -0.19 2.93 16.30
N VAL A 289 -0.87 3.20 15.18
CA VAL A 289 -0.68 2.46 13.92
C VAL A 289 0.50 3.05 13.12
N VAL A 290 1.61 2.32 13.07
CA VAL A 290 2.80 2.72 12.31
C VAL A 290 2.88 1.92 11.02
N THR A 291 3.17 2.58 9.91
CA THR A 291 3.54 1.94 8.64
C THR A 291 5.05 1.86 8.49
N ALA A 292 5.55 0.85 7.76
CA ALA A 292 6.98 0.73 7.51
C ALA A 292 7.49 1.91 6.63
N TRP A 293 6.88 2.10 5.46
CA TRP A 293 7.10 3.30 4.64
C TRP A 293 6.09 4.39 5.04
N PRO A 294 6.48 5.67 5.11
CA PRO A 294 7.79 6.22 4.76
C PRO A 294 8.80 6.26 5.91
N TRP A 295 8.43 5.87 7.14
CA TRP A 295 9.30 6.02 8.31
C TRP A 295 10.64 5.28 8.21
N HIS A 296 10.70 4.18 7.45
CA HIS A 296 11.93 3.43 7.22
C HIS A 296 13.01 4.24 6.47
N LEU A 297 12.64 5.34 5.81
CA LEU A 297 13.57 6.20 5.07
C LEU A 297 14.57 6.90 6.01
N ASP A 298 14.20 7.05 7.29
CA ASP A 298 14.99 7.73 8.32
C ASP A 298 15.52 6.79 9.42
N GLY A 299 15.31 5.47 9.32
CA GLY A 299 15.72 4.49 10.33
C GLY A 299 14.64 3.46 10.65
N ASP A 300 14.62 2.92 11.89
CA ASP A 300 13.56 2.00 12.31
C ASP A 300 12.20 2.74 12.38
N PRO A 301 11.14 2.27 11.67
CA PRO A 301 9.84 2.92 11.63
C PRO A 301 9.23 3.23 13.00
N VAL A 302 9.26 2.27 13.93
CA VAL A 302 8.53 2.43 15.20
C VAL A 302 9.17 3.48 16.10
N PRO A 303 10.49 3.43 16.38
CA PRO A 303 11.16 4.50 17.11
C PRO A 303 11.04 5.86 16.43
N ARG A 304 11.12 5.93 15.10
CA ARG A 304 11.07 7.20 14.37
C ARG A 304 9.70 7.87 14.47
N PHE A 305 8.64 7.09 14.25
CA PHE A 305 7.27 7.57 14.44
C PHE A 305 7.03 8.00 15.90
N THR A 306 7.46 7.16 16.86
CA THR A 306 7.25 7.40 18.30
C THR A 306 7.92 8.70 18.73
N TYR A 307 9.18 8.93 18.33
CA TYR A 307 9.91 10.16 18.61
C TYR A 307 9.12 11.40 18.17
N TRP A 308 8.64 11.44 16.93
CA TRP A 308 7.91 12.60 16.42
C TRP A 308 6.54 12.77 17.06
N ARG A 309 5.81 11.67 17.26
CA ARG A 309 4.52 11.69 17.94
C ARG A 309 4.65 12.27 19.35
N ASP A 310 5.63 11.81 20.12
CA ASP A 310 5.82 12.21 21.51
C ASP A 310 6.27 13.68 21.59
N GLN A 311 7.15 14.13 20.67
CA GLN A 311 7.53 15.54 20.55
C GLN A 311 6.35 16.47 20.18
N ILE A 312 5.45 16.03 19.29
CA ILE A 312 4.34 16.85 18.77
C ILE A 312 3.14 16.86 19.73
N LEU A 313 2.84 15.73 20.36
CA LEU A 313 1.73 15.60 21.31
C LEU A 313 2.13 15.95 22.75
N GLY A 314 3.42 16.09 23.04
CA GLY A 314 3.92 16.44 24.38
C GLY A 314 3.72 15.33 25.42
N VAL A 315 3.86 14.06 25.01
CA VAL A 315 3.65 12.86 25.83
C VAL A 315 4.93 12.08 26.12
#